data_AF-A0A8D0AYX7-F1
#
_entry.id   AF-A0A8D0AYX7-F1
#
_cell.length_a   1.000
_cell.length_b   1.000
_cell.length_c   1.000
_cell.angle_alpha   90.00
_cell.angle_beta   90.00
_cell.angle_gamma   90.00
#
_symmetry.space_group_name_H-M   'P 1'
#
loop_
_entity.id
_entity.type
_entity.pdbx_description
1 polymer ?
#
loop_
_entity_poly.entity_id
_entity_poly.type
_entity_poly.pdbx_seq_one_letter_code
_entity_poly.pdbx_strand_id
1 'polypeptide(L)'
;MDTRAWRNPYHDYDGNPASTQALFDCQGKLTAEFAQRLSSKISELLAVMENGLKSADPRDCTSYTGWAVLLFPSSKTVCQVN
;
A
#
# COMPACT_ATOMS: atom_id res chain seq x y z
N MET A 1 21.12 16.25 0.27
CA MET A 1 19.80 15.58 0.42
C MET A 1 19.92 14.27 1.22
N ASP A 2 21.16 13.86 1.51
CA ASP A 2 21.55 12.56 2.06
C ASP A 2 21.31 12.38 3.57
N THR A 3 20.85 13.43 4.26
CA THR A 3 20.55 13.38 5.69
C THR A 3 19.12 12.94 6.00
N ARG A 4 18.23 12.88 4.99
CA ARG A 4 16.81 12.53 5.16
C ARG A 4 16.41 11.18 4.55
N ALA A 5 17.30 10.56 3.76
CA ALA A 5 17.03 9.30 3.09
C ALA A 5 17.93 8.19 3.63
N TRP A 6 17.37 6.98 3.73
CA TRP A 6 18.15 5.81 4.09
C TRP A 6 18.98 5.36 2.87
N ARG A 7 20.21 4.88 3.10
CA ARG A 7 21.02 4.32 2.01
C ARG A 7 20.31 3.09 1.46
N ASN A 8 20.03 3.10 0.16
CA ASN A 8 19.40 1.98 -0.53
C ASN A 8 20.30 0.73 -0.43
N PRO A 9 19.86 -0.35 0.24
CA PRO A 9 20.64 -1.58 0.33
C PRO A 9 20.46 -2.49 -0.89
N TYR A 10 19.51 -2.18 -1.78
CA TYR A 10 19.16 -3.02 -2.91
C TYR A 10 20.06 -2.74 -4.11
N HIS A 11 20.46 -3.82 -4.78
CA HIS A 11 21.18 -3.74 -6.05
C HIS A 11 20.27 -3.17 -7.16
N ASP A 12 20.88 -2.41 -8.05
CA ASP A 12 20.20 -1.93 -9.26
C ASP A 12 19.87 -3.09 -10.19
N TYR A 13 18.84 -2.88 -11.01
CA TYR A 13 18.47 -3.84 -12.04
C TYR A 13 19.53 -3.89 -13.15
N ASP A 14 20.07 -5.08 -13.38
CA ASP A 14 21.17 -5.35 -14.30
C ASP A 14 20.71 -5.88 -15.67
N GLY A 15 19.40 -5.99 -15.91
CA GLY A 15 18.85 -6.58 -17.13
C GLY A 15 18.89 -8.11 -17.15
N ASN A 16 19.49 -8.75 -16.14
CA ASN A 16 19.56 -10.19 -16.05
C ASN A 16 18.22 -10.74 -15.54
N PRO A 17 17.51 -11.61 -16.28
CA PRO A 17 16.26 -12.18 -15.81
C PRO A 17 16.44 -12.96 -14.48
N ALA A 18 17.65 -13.47 -14.18
CA ALA A 18 17.92 -14.14 -12.91
C ALA A 18 17.79 -13.21 -11.68
N SER A 19 18.04 -11.90 -11.82
CA SER A 19 17.90 -10.96 -10.70
C SER A 19 16.44 -10.70 -10.34
N THR A 20 15.51 -10.94 -11.27
CA THR A 20 14.07 -10.71 -11.09
C THR A 20 13.23 -11.98 -11.09
N GLN A 21 13.81 -13.16 -11.33
CA GLN A 21 13.09 -14.44 -11.46
C GLN A 21 12.25 -14.82 -10.23
N ALA A 22 12.69 -14.43 -9.03
CA ALA A 22 11.92 -14.65 -7.81
C ALA A 22 10.73 -13.70 -7.65
N LEU A 23 10.75 -12.57 -8.36
CA LEU A 23 9.77 -11.48 -8.24
C LEU A 23 8.75 -11.50 -9.37
N PHE A 24 9.21 -11.78 -10.60
CA PHE A 24 8.40 -11.74 -11.81
C PHE A 24 8.59 -13.00 -12.67
N ASP A 25 7.51 -13.44 -13.30
CA ASP A 25 7.51 -14.50 -14.30
C ASP A 25 7.96 -14.00 -15.69
N CYS A 26 8.09 -14.92 -16.65
CA CYS A 26 8.50 -14.59 -18.02
C CYS A 26 7.50 -13.69 -18.77
N GLN A 27 6.28 -13.47 -18.24
CA GLN A 27 5.28 -12.55 -18.78
C GLN A 27 5.29 -11.19 -18.07
N GLY A 28 6.19 -10.98 -17.10
CA GLY A 28 6.26 -9.77 -16.27
C GLY A 28 5.19 -9.70 -15.17
N LYS A 29 4.51 -10.80 -14.86
CA LYS A 29 3.57 -10.86 -13.73
C LYS A 29 4.30 -11.26 -12.46
N LEU A 30 3.78 -10.83 -11.31
CA LEU A 30 4.33 -11.20 -10.01
C LEU A 30 4.30 -12.73 -9.82
N THR A 31 5.37 -13.29 -9.28
CA THR A 31 5.38 -14.70 -8.88
C THR A 31 4.34 -14.93 -7.77
N ALA A 32 3.76 -16.13 -7.72
CA ALA A 32 2.75 -16.46 -6.70
C ALA A 32 3.30 -16.30 -5.27
N GLU A 33 4.57 -16.65 -5.05
CA GLU A 33 5.22 -16.48 -3.76
C GLU A 33 5.32 -15.00 -3.36
N PHE A 34 5.79 -14.15 -4.27
CA PHE A 34 5.93 -12.73 -3.98
C PHE A 34 4.57 -12.03 -3.84
N ALA A 35 3.59 -12.40 -4.67
CA ALA A 35 2.21 -11.94 -4.55
C ALA A 35 1.59 -12.34 -3.20
N GLN A 36 1.85 -13.54 -2.70
CA GLN A 36 1.40 -13.97 -1.38
C GLN A 36 2.02 -13.11 -0.27
N ARG A 37 3.34 -12.90 -0.31
CA ARG A 37 4.03 -12.05 0.69
C ARG A 37 3.46 -10.63 0.71
N LEU A 38 3.19 -10.05 -0.46
CA LEU A 38 2.56 -8.73 -0.59
C LEU A 38 1.15 -8.73 0.01
N SER A 39 0.31 -9.71 -0.34
CA SER A 39 -1.06 -9.83 0.16
C SER A 39 -1.12 -9.97 1.68
N SER A 40 -0.24 -10.82 2.26
CA SER A 40 -0.12 -10.96 3.71
C SER A 40 0.27 -9.63 4.37
N LYS A 41 1.25 -8.91 3.81
CA LYS A 41 1.68 -7.63 4.37
C LYS A 41 0.59 -6.55 4.28
N ILE A 42 -0.14 -6.49 3.17
CA ILE A 42 -1.29 -5.59 3.01
C ILE A 42 -2.34 -5.88 4.08
N SER A 43 -2.67 -7.16 4.29
CA SER A 43 -3.66 -7.56 5.29
C SER A 43 -3.24 -7.18 6.72
N GLU A 44 -1.96 -7.38 7.06
CA GLU A 44 -1.41 -6.93 8.34
C GLU A 44 -1.50 -5.41 8.52
N LEU A 45 -1.14 -4.64 7.48
CA LEU A 45 -1.19 -3.18 7.53
C LEU A 45 -2.63 -2.66 7.63
N LEU A 46 -3.58 -3.30 6.94
CA LEU A 46 -5.00 -2.97 7.06
C LEU A 46 -5.51 -3.21 8.48
N ALA A 47 -5.14 -4.33 9.11
CA ALA A 47 -5.53 -4.60 10.50
C ALA A 47 -4.94 -3.56 11.48
N VAL A 48 -3.69 -3.15 11.28
CA VAL A 48 -3.06 -2.08 12.07
C VAL A 48 -3.77 -0.75 11.84
N MET A 49 -4.09 -0.43 10.58
CA MET A 49 -4.79 0.80 10.22
C MET A 49 -6.19 0.85 10.82
N GLU A 50 -6.96 -0.24 10.77
CA GLU A 50 -8.28 -0.33 11.41
C GLU A 50 -8.21 -0.08 12.91
N ASN A 51 -7.20 -0.60 13.58
CA ASN A 51 -6.99 -0.35 15.01
C ASN A 51 -6.55 1.10 15.29
N GLY A 52 -5.72 1.69 14.44
CA GLY A 52 -5.34 3.11 14.54
C GLY A 52 -6.51 4.05 14.28
N LEU A 53 -7.41 3.67 13.37
CA LEU A 53 -8.59 4.45 13.01
C LEU A 53 -9.64 4.48 14.14
N LYS A 54 -9.74 3.38 14.93
CA LYS A 54 -10.57 3.35 16.14
C LYS A 54 -10.10 4.33 17.21
N SER A 55 -8.82 4.72 17.19
CA SER A 55 -8.25 5.73 18.09
C SER A 55 -8.13 7.13 17.48
N ALA A 56 -8.49 7.29 16.19
CA ALA A 56 -8.40 8.56 15.49
C ALA A 56 -9.56 9.49 15.89
N ASP A 57 -9.35 10.81 15.82
CA ASP A 57 -10.36 11.81 16.19
C ASP A 57 -11.62 11.64 15.30
N PRO A 58 -12.80 11.35 15.88
CA PRO A 58 -14.04 11.16 15.14
C PRO A 58 -14.50 12.39 14.32
N ARG A 59 -13.89 13.56 14.52
CA ARG A 59 -14.29 14.82 13.88
C ARG A 59 -13.44 15.21 12.68
N ASP A 60 -12.39 14.46 12.36
CA ASP A 60 -11.51 14.78 11.24
C ASP A 60 -12.01 14.16 9.92
N CYS A 61 -12.84 14.92 9.20
CA CYS A 61 -13.42 14.55 7.90
C CYS A 61 -12.63 15.11 6.71
N THR A 62 -11.36 15.44 6.88
CA THR A 62 -10.54 16.02 5.81
C THR A 62 -10.03 14.96 4.83
N SER A 63 -9.80 15.32 3.56
CA SER A 63 -9.40 14.39 2.49
C SER A 63 -7.91 14.02 2.47
N TYR A 64 -7.08 14.69 3.26
CA TYR A 64 -5.64 14.46 3.33
C TYR A 64 -5.23 13.59 4.53
N THR A 65 -5.99 13.65 5.64
CA THR A 65 -5.70 12.89 6.88
C THR A 65 -6.93 12.20 7.50
N GLY A 66 -8.14 12.48 7.03
CA GLY A 66 -9.40 12.00 7.59
C GLY A 66 -10.07 10.87 6.79
N TRP A 67 -11.26 10.47 7.27
CA TRP A 67 -12.01 9.28 6.83
C TRP A 67 -12.38 9.24 5.32
N ALA A 68 -12.35 10.37 4.63
CA ALA A 68 -12.65 10.44 3.20
C ALA A 68 -11.62 9.68 2.34
N VAL A 69 -10.39 9.47 2.82
CA VAL A 69 -9.37 8.64 2.13
C VAL A 69 -9.82 7.18 2.01
N LEU A 70 -10.57 6.66 2.99
CA LEU A 70 -11.09 5.29 2.98
C LEU A 70 -12.36 5.13 2.13
N LEU A 71 -13.11 6.22 1.90
CA LEU A 71 -14.34 6.23 1.11
C LEU A 71 -14.11 6.44 -0.40
N PHE A 72 -12.89 6.77 -0.82
CA PHE A 72 -12.60 7.08 -2.22
C PHE A 72 -12.73 5.92 -3.24
N PRO A 73 -12.89 4.63 -2.90
CA PRO A 73 -13.29 3.62 -3.89
C PRO A 73 -14.79 3.63 -4.20
N SER A 74 -15.62 4.32 -3.41
CA SER A 74 -17.08 4.24 -3.52
C SER A 74 -17.74 5.62 -3.59
N SER A 75 -17.27 6.49 -4.50
CA SER A 75 -18.01 7.69 -4.92
C SER A 75 -19.18 7.33 -5.84
N LYS A 76 -20.13 6.55 -5.32
CA LYS A 76 -21.56 6.72 -5.56
C LYS A 76 -22.25 6.44 -4.24
N THR A 77 -23.25 7.25 -3.88
CA THR A 77 -24.25 6.99 -2.82
C THR A 77 -24.04 7.49 -1.39
N VAL A 78 -23.25 8.53 -1.11
CA VAL A 78 -23.40 9.27 0.18
C VAL A 78 -23.28 10.79 -0.02
N CYS A 79 -24.15 11.35 -0.86
CA CYS A 79 -24.49 12.78 -0.87
C CYS A 79 -26.01 12.92 -1.10
N GLN A 80 -26.79 12.20 -0.29
CA GLN A 80 -28.25 12.36 -0.17
C GLN A 80 -28.58 12.18 1.32
N VAL A 81 -28.09 13.10 2.14
CA VAL A 81 -28.73 13.43 3.42
C VAL A 81 -28.73 14.95 3.52
N ASN A 82 -29.65 15.57 2.78
CA ASN A 82 -30.50 16.66 3.24
C ASN A 82 -31.71 16.76 2.32
#